data_AF-A0A7L4ZLX1-F1
#
_entry.id   AF-A0A7L4ZLX1-F1
#
_cell.length_a   1.000
_cell.length_b   1.000
_cell.length_c   1.000
_cell.angle_alpha   90.00
_cell.angle_beta   90.00
_cell.angle_gamma   90.00
#
_symmetry.space_group_name_H-M   'P 1'
#
loop_
_entity.id
_entity.type
_entity.pdbx_description
1 polymer ?
#
loop_
_entity_poly.entity_id
_entity_poly.type
_entity_poly.pdbx_seq_one_letter_code
_entity_poly.pdbx_strand_id
1 'polypeptide(L)'
;MSESVINSIKKAISNYKRGKIFFPSSFSEFGSSTAVRQALNRLEDKGRLVRLAKGIYLYPKNHELLGILQPTLEQIALAISKRDKARIIPTGINALNKLGLSTQVPMNVVYLTDGTPRTIKIKNRTIKFKIASPKLLSAKNETNVLIIQALRELGKENIDATIIEKIKNILKKVEIKDVKNDMKLAPVWIAEIVESILKK
;
A
#
# COMPACT_ATOMS: atom_id res chain seq x y z
N MET A 1 -3.87 -31.38 28.36
CA MET A 1 -3.17 -30.12 28.73
C MET A 1 -3.53 -29.07 27.69
N SER A 2 -4.07 -27.92 28.08
CA SER A 2 -4.34 -26.82 27.15
C SER A 2 -3.01 -26.33 26.56
N GLU A 3 -2.91 -26.29 25.23
CA GLU A 3 -1.74 -25.74 24.58
C GLU A 3 -1.66 -24.24 24.91
N SER A 4 -0.50 -23.75 25.35
CA SER A 4 -0.34 -22.33 25.65
C SER A 4 -0.53 -21.49 24.38
N VAL A 5 -1.17 -20.31 24.50
CA VAL A 5 -1.45 -19.39 23.38
C VAL A 5 -0.21 -19.14 22.51
N ILE A 6 0.97 -19.05 23.13
CA ILE A 6 2.25 -18.86 22.42
C ILE A 6 2.61 -20.06 21.53
N ASN A 7 2.36 -21.29 21.97
CA ASN A 7 2.67 -22.50 21.19
C ASN A 7 1.70 -22.64 20.01
N SER A 8 0.41 -22.37 20.21
CA SER A 8 -0.58 -22.40 19.13
C SER A 8 -0.28 -21.34 18.06
N ILE A 9 0.06 -20.11 18.46
CA ILE A 9 0.50 -19.07 17.51
C ILE A 9 1.79 -19.48 16.80
N LYS A 10 2.78 -20.03 17.53
CA LYS A 10 4.05 -20.50 16.95
C LYS A 10 3.82 -21.57 15.87
N LYS A 11 2.92 -22.52 16.13
CA LYS A 11 2.52 -23.56 15.18
C LYS A 11 1.76 -22.99 13.98
N ALA A 12 0.87 -22.01 14.22
CA ALA A 12 0.14 -21.35 13.15
C ALA A 12 1.07 -20.59 12.20
N ILE A 13 2.04 -19.82 12.72
CA ILE A 13 2.97 -19.05 11.87
C ILE A 13 3.89 -19.94 11.03
N SER A 14 4.25 -21.14 11.51
CA SER A 14 5.13 -22.05 10.76
C SER A 14 4.48 -22.61 9.50
N ASN A 15 3.15 -22.60 9.41
CA ASN A 15 2.41 -23.03 8.21
C ASN A 15 2.43 -21.99 7.08
N TYR A 16 2.99 -20.81 7.33
CA TYR A 16 3.08 -19.75 6.33
C TYR A 16 4.51 -19.57 5.79
N LYS A 17 4.60 -19.03 4.58
CA LYS A 17 5.88 -18.65 3.98
C LYS A 17 6.54 -17.52 4.79
N ARG A 18 7.87 -17.60 4.90
CA ARG A 18 8.72 -16.52 5.42
C ARG A 18 8.50 -15.24 4.60
N GLY A 19 8.56 -14.09 5.25
CA GLY A 19 8.21 -12.79 4.68
C GLY A 19 6.74 -12.37 4.91
N LYS A 20 5.90 -13.25 5.45
CA LYS A 20 4.50 -12.92 5.75
C LYS A 20 4.37 -11.90 6.88
N ILE A 21 3.44 -10.95 6.72
CA ILE A 21 3.04 -10.00 7.75
C ILE A 21 1.84 -10.54 8.51
N PHE A 22 1.88 -10.42 9.84
CA PHE A 22 0.85 -10.83 10.77
C PHE A 22 0.36 -9.67 11.62
N PHE A 23 -0.89 -9.76 12.06
CA PHE A 23 -1.53 -8.84 12.96
C PHE A 23 -2.10 -9.60 14.17
N PRO A 24 -2.30 -8.97 15.34
CA PRO A 24 -2.96 -9.63 16.46
C PRO A 24 -4.31 -10.25 16.10
N SER A 25 -5.07 -9.61 15.21
CA SER A 25 -6.35 -10.13 14.73
C SER A 25 -6.24 -11.41 13.91
N SER A 26 -5.04 -11.76 13.42
CA SER A 26 -4.80 -13.03 12.72
C SER A 26 -4.81 -14.25 13.66
N PHE A 27 -4.87 -14.03 14.98
CA PHE A 27 -4.70 -15.06 16.01
C PHE A 27 -5.80 -15.01 17.07
N SER A 28 -6.93 -14.36 16.77
CA SER A 28 -8.04 -14.17 17.73
C SER A 28 -8.66 -15.48 18.21
N GLU A 29 -8.55 -16.56 17.43
CA GLU A 29 -9.03 -17.90 17.79
C GLU A 29 -8.19 -18.56 18.90
N PHE A 30 -6.94 -18.11 19.11
CA PHE A 30 -6.02 -18.76 20.06
C PHE A 30 -6.11 -18.21 21.48
N GLY A 31 -6.88 -17.14 21.72
CA GLY A 31 -7.09 -16.61 23.07
C GLY A 31 -7.49 -15.14 23.13
N SER A 32 -7.54 -14.60 24.34
CA SER A 32 -7.91 -13.19 24.55
C SER A 32 -6.94 -12.23 23.87
N SER A 33 -7.43 -11.03 23.53
CA SER A 33 -6.62 -9.99 22.88
C SER A 33 -5.32 -9.68 23.65
N THR A 34 -5.37 -9.69 24.98
CA THR A 34 -4.20 -9.49 25.84
C THR A 34 -3.23 -10.67 25.77
N ALA A 35 -3.73 -11.91 25.85
CA ALA A 35 -2.90 -13.11 25.77
C ALA A 35 -2.20 -13.23 24.40
N VAL A 36 -2.91 -12.95 23.31
CA VAL A 36 -2.35 -12.93 21.95
C VAL A 36 -1.23 -11.90 21.83
N ARG A 37 -1.44 -10.66 22.32
CA ARG A 37 -0.40 -9.62 22.29
C ARG A 37 0.82 -10.01 23.11
N GLN A 38 0.63 -10.57 24.31
CA GLN A 38 1.73 -11.05 25.14
C GLN A 38 2.50 -12.19 24.44
N ALA A 39 1.81 -13.13 23.82
CA ALA A 39 2.43 -14.21 23.05
C ALA A 39 3.25 -13.68 21.87
N LEU A 40 2.72 -12.71 21.11
CA LEU A 40 3.44 -12.08 20.00
C LEU A 40 4.69 -11.33 20.46
N ASN A 41 4.60 -10.58 21.58
CA ASN A 41 5.77 -9.93 22.19
C ASN A 41 6.84 -10.97 22.53
N ARG A 42 6.47 -12.07 23.21
CA ARG A 42 7.42 -13.14 23.56
C ARG A 42 8.03 -13.83 22.34
N LEU A 43 7.29 -13.94 21.23
CA LEU A 43 7.82 -14.51 19.98
C LEU A 43 8.79 -13.55 19.28
N GLU A 44 8.56 -12.25 19.40
CA GLU A 44 9.51 -11.22 18.99
C GLU A 44 10.78 -11.24 19.84
N ASP A 45 10.67 -11.28 21.17
CA ASP A 45 11.82 -11.34 22.08
C ASP A 45 12.70 -12.58 21.80
N LYS A 46 12.07 -13.69 21.38
CA LYS A 46 12.74 -14.94 20.97
C LYS A 46 13.24 -14.94 19.51
N GLY A 47 13.17 -13.81 18.81
CA GLY A 47 13.61 -13.65 17.42
C GLY A 47 12.80 -14.43 16.37
N ARG A 48 11.62 -14.95 16.74
CA ARG A 48 10.74 -15.71 15.82
C ARG A 48 9.90 -14.80 14.94
N LEU A 49 9.61 -13.60 15.42
CA LEU A 49 8.95 -12.52 14.69
C LEU A 49 9.79 -11.25 14.81
N VAL A 50 9.58 -10.31 13.88
CA VAL A 50 10.19 -8.97 13.93
C VAL A 50 9.06 -7.96 13.92
N ARG A 51 9.02 -7.05 14.90
CA ARG A 51 8.02 -5.99 14.91
C ARG A 51 8.39 -4.91 13.89
N LEU A 52 7.47 -4.64 12.97
CA LEU A 52 7.60 -3.55 11.99
C LEU A 52 7.04 -2.24 12.56
N ALA A 53 5.92 -2.34 13.28
CA ALA A 53 5.24 -1.26 14.00
C ALA A 53 4.33 -1.87 15.07
N LYS A 54 3.71 -1.02 15.90
CA LYS A 54 2.72 -1.45 16.90
C LYS A 54 1.63 -2.31 16.24
N GLY A 55 1.56 -3.59 16.64
CA GLY A 55 0.57 -4.54 16.13
C GLY A 55 0.83 -5.05 14.70
N ILE A 56 2.04 -4.87 14.16
CA ILE A 56 2.44 -5.34 12.83
C ILE A 56 3.73 -6.13 12.98
N TYR A 57 3.66 -7.42 12.69
CA TYR A 57 4.77 -8.36 12.88
C TYR A 57 5.15 -9.01 11.55
N LEU A 58 6.44 -9.15 11.30
CA LEU A 58 7.00 -9.87 10.16
C LEU A 58 7.45 -11.25 10.62
N TYR A 59 7.08 -12.28 9.88
CA TYR A 59 7.75 -13.57 9.96
C TYR A 59 9.03 -13.50 9.13
N PRO A 60 10.21 -13.37 9.77
CA PRO A 60 11.41 -12.92 9.08
C PRO A 60 11.86 -13.92 8.02
N LYS A 61 12.21 -13.43 6.84
CA LYS A 61 12.95 -14.17 5.82
C LYS A 61 14.40 -13.70 5.89
N ASN A 62 15.32 -14.62 6.18
CA ASN A 62 16.74 -14.30 6.26
C ASN A 62 17.39 -14.49 4.89
N HIS A 63 18.33 -13.62 4.59
CA HIS A 63 19.26 -13.71 3.48
C HIS A 63 20.67 -13.73 4.06
N GLU A 64 21.55 -14.55 3.51
CA GLU A 64 22.89 -14.82 4.05
C GLU A 64 23.70 -13.53 4.26
N LEU A 65 23.72 -12.64 3.26
CA LEU A 65 24.45 -11.37 3.31
C LEU A 65 23.66 -10.19 3.89
N LEU A 66 22.35 -10.10 3.60
CA LEU A 66 21.53 -8.92 3.90
C LEU A 66 20.81 -9.00 5.25
N GLY A 67 20.90 -10.13 5.94
CA GLY A 67 20.14 -10.40 7.15
C GLY A 67 18.63 -10.51 6.86
N ILE A 68 17.81 -9.91 7.72
CA ILE A 68 16.35 -9.98 7.58
C ILE A 68 15.87 -9.11 6.42
N LEU A 69 15.30 -9.75 5.40
CA LEU A 69 14.67 -9.06 4.28
C LEU A 69 13.42 -8.30 4.74
N GLN A 70 13.50 -6.98 4.68
CA GLN A 70 12.42 -6.09 5.07
C GLN A 70 11.40 -5.96 3.93
N PRO A 71 10.08 -6.01 4.22
CA PRO A 71 9.07 -5.72 3.23
C PRO A 71 9.12 -4.24 2.80
N THR A 72 8.65 -3.96 1.59
CA THR A 72 8.47 -2.59 1.11
C THR A 72 7.32 -1.91 1.86
N LEU A 73 7.30 -0.56 1.88
CA LEU A 73 6.18 0.18 2.49
C LEU A 73 4.85 -0.15 1.80
N GLU A 74 4.87 -0.43 0.50
CA GLU A 74 3.70 -0.88 -0.24
C GLU A 74 3.20 -2.24 0.21
N GLN A 75 4.07 -3.24 0.40
CA GLN A 75 3.68 -4.55 0.91
C GLN A 75 3.03 -4.44 2.30
N ILE A 76 3.58 -3.58 3.16
CA ILE A 76 3.00 -3.29 4.47
C ILE A 76 1.63 -2.59 4.34
N ALA A 77 1.53 -1.57 3.48
CA ALA A 77 0.29 -0.83 3.25
C ALA A 77 -0.83 -1.74 2.71
N LEU A 78 -0.53 -2.62 1.75
CA LEU A 78 -1.47 -3.61 1.21
C LEU A 78 -1.87 -4.65 2.25
N ALA A 79 -0.95 -5.10 3.11
CA ALA A 79 -1.30 -6.01 4.21
C ALA A 79 -2.27 -5.34 5.20
N ILE A 80 -2.05 -4.07 5.51
CA ILE A 80 -2.91 -3.27 6.37
C ILE A 80 -4.29 -3.07 5.73
N SER A 81 -4.34 -2.73 4.43
CA SER A 81 -5.61 -2.50 3.73
C SER A 81 -6.47 -3.76 3.71
N LYS A 82 -5.86 -4.92 3.46
CA LYS A 82 -6.53 -6.23 3.50
C LYS A 82 -7.07 -6.55 4.89
N ARG A 83 -6.28 -6.30 5.95
CA ARG A 83 -6.72 -6.50 7.34
C ARG A 83 -7.94 -5.65 7.67
N ASP A 84 -7.90 -4.39 7.26
CA ASP A 84 -8.94 -3.41 7.58
C ASP A 84 -10.14 -3.50 6.64
N LYS A 85 -10.08 -4.36 5.60
CA LYS A 85 -11.06 -4.43 4.52
C LYS A 85 -11.31 -3.05 3.88
N ALA A 86 -10.24 -2.27 3.76
CA ALA A 86 -10.26 -0.92 3.22
C ALA A 86 -9.51 -0.87 1.88
N ARG A 87 -9.96 -0.01 0.98
CA ARG A 87 -9.26 0.31 -0.27
C ARG A 87 -8.19 1.35 0.00
N ILE A 88 -7.10 1.27 -0.76
CA ILE A 88 -6.02 2.25 -0.71
C ILE A 88 -5.61 2.67 -2.11
N ILE A 89 -5.36 3.95 -2.31
CA ILE A 89 -4.95 4.54 -3.59
C ILE A 89 -3.60 5.25 -3.38
N PRO A 90 -2.53 4.85 -4.07
CA PRO A 90 -1.26 5.56 -4.04
C PRO A 90 -1.45 7.02 -4.48
N THR A 91 -0.82 7.97 -3.78
CA THR A 91 -0.86 9.40 -4.14
C THR A 91 0.49 10.06 -3.91
N GLY A 92 0.62 11.30 -4.37
CA GLY A 92 1.85 12.09 -4.35
C GLY A 92 3.00 11.42 -5.09
N ILE A 93 4.23 11.60 -4.61
CA ILE A 93 5.44 10.96 -5.17
C ILE A 93 5.31 9.43 -5.34
N ASN A 94 4.52 8.74 -4.50
CA ASN A 94 4.28 7.31 -4.62
C ASN A 94 3.48 6.96 -5.89
N ALA A 95 2.55 7.83 -6.31
CA ALA A 95 1.84 7.66 -7.58
C ALA A 95 2.78 7.86 -8.78
N LEU A 96 3.67 8.85 -8.72
CA LEU A 96 4.68 9.08 -9.77
C LEU A 96 5.60 7.88 -9.93
N ASN A 97 6.11 7.35 -8.82
CA ASN A 97 6.99 6.19 -8.85
C ASN A 97 6.28 4.95 -9.42
N LYS A 98 5.03 4.72 -9.02
CA LYS A 98 4.25 3.58 -9.50
C LYS A 98 3.89 3.63 -10.99
N LEU A 99 3.80 4.84 -11.59
CA LEU A 99 3.65 5.01 -13.03
C LEU A 99 4.98 5.08 -13.81
N GLY A 100 6.13 4.99 -13.14
CA GLY A 100 7.44 5.18 -13.79
C GLY A 100 7.70 6.62 -14.25
N LEU A 101 6.98 7.59 -13.68
CA LEU A 101 7.21 9.02 -13.89
C LEU A 101 8.31 9.56 -12.97
N SER A 102 8.67 8.83 -11.90
CA SER A 102 9.80 9.13 -11.03
C SER A 102 10.53 7.85 -10.63
N THR A 103 11.86 7.91 -10.51
CA THR A 103 12.70 6.82 -10.00
C THR A 103 12.97 6.92 -8.51
N GLN A 104 12.52 8.01 -7.86
CA GLN A 104 12.77 8.24 -6.45
C GLN A 104 12.03 7.21 -5.59
N VAL A 105 12.78 6.54 -4.70
CA VAL A 105 12.21 5.65 -3.69
C VAL A 105 11.84 6.48 -2.46
N PRO A 106 10.54 6.73 -2.18
CA PRO A 106 10.14 7.64 -1.12
C PRO A 106 10.34 7.03 0.28
N MET A 107 10.91 7.83 1.19
CA MET A 107 10.98 7.51 2.61
C MET A 107 9.60 7.53 3.28
N ASN A 108 8.69 8.35 2.75
CA ASN A 108 7.34 8.55 3.26
C ASN A 108 6.35 8.34 2.11
N VAL A 109 5.47 7.34 2.25
CA VAL A 109 4.42 7.07 1.26
C VAL A 109 3.07 7.54 1.77
N VAL A 110 2.26 8.09 0.88
CA VAL A 110 0.89 8.52 1.18
C VAL A 110 -0.08 7.67 0.37
N TYR A 111 -1.13 7.22 1.04
CA TYR A 111 -2.25 6.52 0.44
C TYR A 111 -3.55 7.24 0.80
N LEU A 112 -4.44 7.40 -0.16
CA LEU A 112 -5.83 7.72 0.10
C LEU A 112 -6.58 6.44 0.46
N THR A 113 -7.55 6.47 1.36
CA THR A 113 -8.29 5.28 1.82
C THR A 113 -9.74 5.62 2.17
N ASP A 114 -10.62 4.62 2.10
CA ASP A 114 -11.96 4.66 2.69
C ASP A 114 -12.01 4.08 4.11
N GLY A 115 -10.87 3.64 4.64
CA GLY A 115 -10.72 3.21 6.03
C GLY A 115 -10.29 4.34 6.97
N THR A 116 -9.83 3.98 8.17
CA THR A 116 -9.43 4.94 9.19
C THR A 116 -8.14 5.71 8.80
N PRO A 117 -8.15 7.05 8.77
CA PRO A 117 -6.97 7.85 8.49
C PRO A 117 -6.01 7.78 9.68
N ARG A 118 -4.71 7.61 9.39
CA ARG A 118 -3.65 7.48 10.41
C ARG A 118 -2.27 7.48 9.76
N THR A 119 -1.24 7.70 10.59
CA THR A 119 0.16 7.55 10.17
C THR A 119 0.79 6.38 10.91
N ILE A 120 1.50 5.51 10.18
CA ILE A 120 2.23 4.37 10.73
C ILE A 120 3.72 4.60 10.45
N LYS A 121 4.51 4.64 11.51
CA LYS A 121 5.96 4.77 11.45
C LYS A 121 6.60 3.37 11.42
N ILE A 122 7.43 3.12 10.41
CA ILE A 122 8.20 1.88 10.21
C ILE A 122 9.68 2.27 10.25
N LYS A 123 10.31 2.17 11.42
CA LYS A 123 11.67 2.70 11.67
C LYS A 123 11.75 4.21 11.32
N ASN A 124 12.55 4.57 10.32
CA ASN A 124 12.73 5.93 9.80
C ASN A 124 11.79 6.26 8.62
N ARG A 125 10.93 5.33 8.19
CA ARG A 125 9.98 5.50 7.10
C ARG A 125 8.55 5.66 7.60
N THR A 126 7.65 6.26 6.81
CA THR A 126 6.24 6.41 7.21
C THR A 126 5.26 6.03 6.11
N ILE A 127 4.10 5.50 6.53
CA ILE A 127 2.92 5.27 5.69
C ILE A 127 1.81 6.16 6.24
N LYS A 128 1.34 7.13 5.45
CA LYS A 128 0.25 8.02 5.82
C LYS A 128 -1.01 7.65 5.05
N PHE A 129 -2.06 7.28 5.77
CA PHE A 129 -3.40 7.06 5.23
C PHE A 129 -4.23 8.34 5.43
N LYS A 130 -4.75 8.89 4.33
CA LYS A 130 -5.67 10.03 4.30
C LYS A 130 -7.02 9.59 3.75
N ILE A 131 -8.12 10.23 4.13
CA ILE A 131 -9.43 9.91 3.58
C ILE A 131 -9.47 10.24 2.07
N ALA A 132 -9.96 9.29 1.28
CA ALA A 132 -10.28 9.50 -0.13
C ALA A 132 -11.67 10.14 -0.27
N SER A 133 -11.84 11.03 -1.25
CA SER A 133 -13.18 11.53 -1.59
C SER A 133 -14.02 10.41 -2.23
N PRO A 134 -15.33 10.30 -1.95
CA PRO A 134 -16.22 9.33 -2.59
C PRO A 134 -16.15 9.36 -4.12
N LYS A 135 -16.03 10.56 -4.71
CA LYS A 135 -15.84 10.79 -6.15
C LYS A 135 -14.64 10.03 -6.74
N LEU A 136 -13.56 9.87 -5.99
CA LEU A 136 -12.36 9.18 -6.48
C LEU A 136 -12.52 7.66 -6.35
N LEU A 137 -13.22 7.21 -5.30
CA LEU A 137 -13.49 5.81 -5.02
C LEU A 137 -14.52 5.18 -5.96
N SER A 138 -15.24 5.99 -6.74
CA SER A 138 -16.20 5.54 -7.75
C SER A 138 -15.57 5.30 -9.13
N ALA A 139 -14.29 5.59 -9.30
CA ALA A 139 -13.58 5.29 -10.54
C ALA A 139 -13.53 3.78 -10.80
N LYS A 140 -13.65 3.39 -12.06
CA LYS A 140 -13.74 1.99 -12.48
C LYS A 140 -12.36 1.36 -12.65
N ASN A 141 -11.37 2.14 -13.08
CA ASN A 141 -10.04 1.63 -13.36
C ASN A 141 -8.98 2.24 -12.44
N GLU A 142 -8.25 1.38 -11.72
CA GLU A 142 -7.18 1.80 -10.81
C GLU A 142 -6.06 2.59 -11.52
N THR A 143 -5.78 2.28 -12.78
CA THR A 143 -4.77 2.98 -13.58
C THR A 143 -5.18 4.42 -13.86
N ASN A 144 -6.45 4.66 -14.17
CA ASN A 144 -6.98 6.01 -14.37
C ASN A 144 -6.88 6.84 -13.10
N VAL A 145 -7.24 6.26 -11.95
CA VAL A 145 -7.08 6.90 -10.64
C VAL A 145 -5.62 7.26 -10.40
N LEU A 146 -4.71 6.34 -10.69
CA LEU A 146 -3.28 6.54 -10.48
C LEU A 146 -2.73 7.66 -11.38
N ILE A 147 -3.15 7.73 -12.64
CA ILE A 147 -2.83 8.84 -13.56
C ILE A 147 -3.32 10.17 -13.00
N ILE A 148 -4.56 10.23 -12.50
CA ILE A 148 -5.12 11.44 -11.89
C ILE A 148 -4.28 11.88 -10.67
N GLN A 149 -3.87 10.94 -9.82
CA GLN A 149 -3.05 11.24 -8.64
C GLN A 149 -1.64 11.71 -9.02
N ALA A 150 -1.03 11.07 -10.02
CA ALA A 150 0.28 11.42 -10.52
C ALA A 150 0.31 12.81 -11.18
N LEU A 151 -0.64 13.08 -12.09
CA LEU A 151 -0.75 14.39 -12.71
C LEU A 151 -1.00 15.48 -11.66
N ARG A 152 -1.84 15.22 -10.66
CA ARG A 152 -2.07 16.15 -9.55
C ARG A 152 -0.78 16.48 -8.77
N GLU A 153 0.08 15.50 -8.56
CA GLU A 153 1.37 15.71 -7.89
C GLU A 153 2.36 16.51 -8.76
N LEU A 154 2.43 16.22 -10.06
CA LEU A 154 3.28 16.99 -10.98
C LEU A 154 2.84 18.44 -11.06
N GLY A 155 1.52 18.67 -11.13
CA GLY A 155 0.96 19.98 -11.45
C GLY A 155 1.08 20.32 -12.93
N LYS A 156 0.21 21.20 -13.41
CA LYS A 156 0.04 21.50 -14.85
C LYS A 156 1.34 21.97 -15.52
N GLU A 157 2.15 22.75 -14.81
CA GLU A 157 3.35 23.40 -15.35
C GLU A 157 4.53 22.42 -15.55
N ASN A 158 4.52 21.27 -14.88
CA ASN A 158 5.63 20.30 -14.92
C ASN A 158 5.35 19.12 -15.88
N ILE A 159 4.40 19.27 -16.81
CA ILE A 159 4.02 18.21 -17.74
C ILE A 159 4.67 18.48 -19.09
N ASP A 160 5.72 17.71 -19.38
CA ASP A 160 6.47 17.78 -20.63
C ASP A 160 6.05 16.67 -21.62
N ALA A 161 6.69 16.68 -22.80
CA ALA A 161 6.44 15.70 -23.86
C ALA A 161 6.77 14.27 -23.41
N THR A 162 7.80 14.07 -22.57
CA THR A 162 8.21 12.75 -22.08
C THR A 162 7.16 12.17 -21.13
N ILE A 163 6.60 12.99 -20.23
CA ILE A 163 5.51 12.59 -19.35
C ILE A 163 4.27 12.24 -20.16
N ILE A 164 3.92 13.07 -21.15
CA ILE A 164 2.80 12.82 -22.06
C ILE A 164 2.96 11.47 -22.77
N GLU A 165 4.16 11.17 -23.28
CA GLU A 165 4.43 9.93 -24.00
C GLU A 165 4.31 8.69 -23.09
N LYS A 166 4.84 8.78 -21.86
CA LYS A 166 4.68 7.73 -20.85
C LYS A 166 3.21 7.49 -20.52
N ILE A 167 2.44 8.54 -20.28
CA ILE A 167 1.01 8.43 -19.98
C ILE A 167 0.25 7.84 -21.18
N LYS A 168 0.57 8.25 -22.41
CA LYS A 168 0.02 7.66 -23.64
C LYS A 168 0.25 6.15 -23.68
N ASN A 169 1.46 5.69 -23.39
CA ASN A 169 1.80 4.27 -23.39
C ASN A 169 1.09 3.47 -22.29
N ILE A 170 0.81 4.10 -21.14
CA ILE A 170 0.03 3.48 -20.06
C ILE A 170 -1.45 3.38 -20.46
N LEU A 171 -2.01 4.44 -21.03
CA LEU A 171 -3.42 4.49 -21.47
C LEU A 171 -3.75 3.49 -22.57
N LYS A 172 -2.79 3.08 -23.40
CA LYS A 172 -2.97 2.00 -24.40
C LYS A 172 -3.43 0.67 -23.77
N LYS A 173 -3.19 0.46 -22.48
CA LYS A 173 -3.56 -0.75 -21.73
C LYS A 173 -4.91 -0.64 -21.02
N VAL A 174 -5.61 0.49 -21.19
CA VAL A 174 -6.88 0.78 -20.53
C VAL A 174 -7.97 0.96 -21.58
N GLU A 175 -9.17 0.44 -21.34
CA GLU A 175 -10.29 0.65 -22.24
C GLU A 175 -10.67 2.14 -22.31
N ILE A 176 -10.77 2.69 -23.53
CA ILE A 176 -11.08 4.10 -23.76
C ILE A 176 -12.39 4.52 -23.08
N LYS A 177 -13.38 3.61 -23.01
CA LYS A 177 -14.65 3.83 -22.31
C LYS A 177 -14.44 4.11 -20.82
N ASP A 178 -13.56 3.36 -20.17
CA ASP A 178 -13.23 3.56 -18.75
C ASP A 178 -12.44 4.86 -18.55
N VAL A 179 -11.48 5.16 -19.43
CA VAL A 179 -10.76 6.44 -19.39
C VAL A 179 -11.74 7.62 -19.46
N LYS A 180 -12.65 7.62 -20.44
CA LYS A 180 -13.65 8.69 -20.59
C LYS A 180 -14.60 8.80 -19.39
N ASN A 181 -14.97 7.69 -18.78
CA ASN A 181 -15.83 7.71 -17.59
C ASN A 181 -15.09 8.27 -16.37
N ASP A 182 -13.87 7.78 -16.11
CA ASP A 182 -13.11 8.13 -14.91
C ASP A 182 -12.53 9.55 -14.99
N MET A 183 -12.19 10.06 -16.17
CA MET A 183 -11.67 11.43 -16.31
C MET A 183 -12.70 12.51 -15.96
N LYS A 184 -14.01 12.21 -15.97
CA LYS A 184 -15.06 13.09 -15.41
C LYS A 184 -14.88 13.32 -13.90
N LEU A 185 -14.17 12.40 -13.24
CA LEU A 185 -13.88 12.47 -11.81
C LEU A 185 -12.67 13.36 -11.52
N ALA A 186 -11.82 13.61 -12.51
CA ALA A 186 -10.61 14.41 -12.40
C ALA A 186 -10.89 15.93 -12.37
N PRO A 187 -9.93 16.76 -11.92
CA PRO A 187 -9.89 18.18 -12.24
C PRO A 187 -9.92 18.43 -13.76
N VAL A 188 -10.56 19.52 -14.18
CA VAL A 188 -10.78 19.86 -15.60
C VAL A 188 -9.48 19.80 -16.40
N TRP A 189 -8.43 20.45 -15.93
CA TRP A 189 -7.14 20.49 -16.64
C TRP A 189 -6.48 19.12 -16.80
N ILE A 190 -6.72 18.17 -15.88
CA ILE A 190 -6.22 16.78 -16.01
C ILE A 190 -6.99 16.06 -17.11
N ALA A 191 -8.32 16.21 -17.12
CA ALA A 191 -9.18 15.62 -18.15
C ALA A 191 -8.80 16.14 -19.54
N GLU A 192 -8.57 17.44 -19.69
CA GLU A 192 -8.13 18.07 -20.95
C GLU A 192 -6.81 17.48 -21.47
N ILE A 193 -5.82 17.27 -20.59
CA ILE A 193 -4.55 16.66 -20.97
C ILE A 193 -4.77 15.24 -21.47
N VAL A 194 -5.51 14.42 -20.72
CA VAL A 194 -5.78 13.02 -21.11
C VAL A 194 -6.58 12.95 -22.41
N GLU A 195 -7.57 13.83 -22.61
CA GLU A 195 -8.31 13.92 -23.86
C GLU A 195 -7.42 14.30 -25.04
N SER A 196 -6.47 15.24 -24.85
CA SER A 196 -5.51 15.60 -25.90
C SER A 196 -4.61 14.44 -26.31
N ILE A 197 -4.30 13.55 -25.37
CA ILE A 197 -3.50 12.34 -25.59
C ILE A 197 -4.29 11.31 -26.40
N LEU A 198 -5.60 11.20 -26.19
CA LEU A 198 -6.47 10.24 -26.90
C LEU A 198 -6.85 10.68 -28.32
N LYS A 199 -6.80 11.99 -28.61
CA LYS A 199 -7.09 12.55 -29.94
C LYS A 199 -5.92 12.42 -30.93
N LYS A 200 -4.72 12.04 -30.46
CA LYS A 200 -3.47 11.92 -31.24
C LYS A 200 -2.94 10.48 -31.22
#